data_AF-A0A921BG47-F1
#
_entry.id   AF-A0A921BG47-F1
#
_cell.length_a   1.000
_cell.length_b   1.000
_cell.length_c   1.000
_cell.angle_alpha   90.00
_cell.angle_beta   90.00
_cell.angle_gamma   90.00
#
_symmetry.space_group_name_H-M   'P 1'
#
loop_
_entity.id
_entity.type
_entity.pdbx_description
1 polymer ?
#
loop_
_entity_poly.entity_id
_entity_poly.type
_entity_poly.pdbx_seq_one_letter_code
_entity_poly.pdbx_strand_id
1 'polypeptide(L)'
;MAFQRCGLCMVPIKVTLPQTVGGRELAGSRMLFETCVDDYGEVWINGECDRERATVQGFNVPQRIVMTPEPKPGDQYTIAILGMNGPMAAPGGAVFVRYAQLAFEWREPGY
;
A
#
# COMPACT_ATOMS: atom_id res chain seq x y z
N MET A 1 -0.97 -11.35 -11.37
CA MET A 1 0.49 -11.42 -11.21
C MET A 1 1.12 -10.78 -12.45
N ALA A 2 1.73 -9.61 -12.30
CA ALA A 2 2.48 -8.97 -13.37
C ALA A 2 3.96 -8.98 -12.99
N PHE A 3 4.77 -9.73 -13.72
CA PHE A 3 6.22 -9.61 -13.70
C PHE A 3 6.59 -8.57 -14.76
N GLN A 4 7.13 -7.43 -14.35
CA GLN A 4 7.70 -6.44 -15.27
C GLN A 4 9.15 -6.20 -14.91
N ARG A 5 10.05 -6.45 -15.88
CA ARG A 5 11.49 -6.18 -15.80
C ARG A 5 11.73 -4.67 -15.83
N CYS A 6 11.45 -3.98 -14.73
CA CYS A 6 11.88 -2.60 -14.54
C CYS A 6 12.57 -2.48 -13.19
N GLY A 7 13.80 -1.96 -13.17
CA GLY A 7 14.48 -1.55 -11.94
C GLY A 7 13.84 -0.35 -11.24
N LEU A 8 12.77 0.20 -11.83
CA LEU A 8 11.89 1.23 -11.28
C LEU A 8 10.47 1.03 -11.81
N CYS A 9 9.49 0.72 -10.95
CA CYS A 9 8.09 0.65 -11.36
C CYS A 9 7.18 1.41 -10.40
N MET A 10 6.31 2.26 -10.95
CA MET A 10 5.24 2.94 -10.22
C MET A 10 4.00 3.02 -11.09
N VAL A 11 2.91 2.41 -10.64
CA VAL A 11 1.62 2.46 -11.32
C VAL A 11 0.56 2.83 -10.28
N PRO A 12 -0.13 3.98 -10.44
CA PRO A 12 -1.19 4.36 -9.52
C PRO A 12 -2.45 3.51 -9.77
N ILE A 13 -3.08 3.08 -8.70
CA ILE A 13 -4.37 2.38 -8.71
C ILE A 13 -5.39 3.26 -7.97
N LYS A 14 -6.56 3.45 -8.58
CA LYS A 14 -7.69 4.12 -7.95
C LYS A 14 -8.58 3.08 -7.28
N VAL A 15 -8.94 3.33 -6.03
CA VAL A 15 -9.89 2.50 -5.28
C VAL A 15 -11.05 3.36 -4.82
N THR A 16 -12.25 2.80 -4.89
CA THR A 16 -13.47 3.39 -4.33
C THR A 16 -13.99 2.43 -3.27
N LEU A 17 -14.22 2.93 -2.05
CA LEU A 17 -14.62 2.07 -0.96
C LEU A 17 -16.05 1.55 -1.15
N PRO A 18 -16.27 0.23 -1.01
CA PRO A 18 -17.60 -0.37 -1.16
C PRO A 18 -18.48 -0.03 0.05
N GLN A 19 -19.76 -0.40 -0.01
CA GLN A 19 -20.66 -0.29 1.15
C GLN A 19 -20.24 -1.20 2.31
N THR A 20 -19.73 -2.39 1.99
CA THR A 20 -19.33 -3.40 2.97
C THR A 20 -18.07 -4.14 2.52
N VAL A 21 -17.28 -4.61 3.48
CA VAL A 21 -16.16 -5.54 3.25
C VAL A 21 -16.42 -6.80 4.08
N GLY A 22 -16.39 -7.97 3.44
CA GLY A 22 -16.68 -9.23 4.10
C GLY A 22 -18.08 -9.29 4.77
N GLY A 23 -19.05 -8.54 4.24
CA GLY A 23 -20.42 -8.45 4.80
C GLY A 23 -20.56 -7.52 6.01
N ARG A 24 -19.51 -6.78 6.40
CA ARG A 24 -19.54 -5.81 7.49
C ARG A 24 -19.51 -4.38 6.95
N GLU A 25 -20.25 -3.48 7.59
CA GLU A 25 -20.18 -2.04 7.32
C GLU A 25 -18.79 -1.50 7.67
N LEU A 26 -18.35 -0.45 6.97
CA LEU A 26 -17.03 0.16 7.22
C LEU A 26 -16.97 0.95 8.53
N ALA A 27 -18.12 1.33 9.08
CA ALA A 27 -18.21 2.13 10.30
C ALA A 27 -17.53 1.42 11.48
N GLY A 28 -16.78 2.19 12.27
CA GLY A 28 -16.03 1.67 13.43
C GLY A 28 -14.76 0.89 13.08
N SER A 29 -14.38 0.83 11.80
CA SER A 29 -13.08 0.31 11.36
C SER A 29 -12.07 1.42 11.10
N ARG A 30 -10.78 1.09 11.13
CA ARG A 30 -9.74 1.85 10.43
C ARG A 30 -9.33 1.10 9.17
N MET A 31 -8.98 1.84 8.13
CA MET A 31 -8.44 1.28 6.90
C MET A 31 -6.92 1.46 6.85
N LEU A 32 -6.23 0.38 6.51
CA LEU A 32 -4.79 0.36 6.31
C LEU A 32 -4.47 -0.11 4.88
N PHE A 33 -3.33 0.34 4.38
CA PHE A 33 -2.67 -0.25 3.23
C PHE A 33 -1.51 -1.12 3.71
N GLU A 34 -1.50 -2.37 3.29
CA GLU A 34 -0.46 -3.32 3.63
C GLU A 34 0.28 -3.73 2.36
N THR A 35 1.61 -3.65 2.43
CA THR A 35 2.48 -4.05 1.32
C THR A 35 3.78 -4.67 1.84
N CYS A 36 4.50 -5.32 0.93
CA CYS A 36 5.85 -5.81 1.17
C CYS A 36 6.61 -5.73 -0.16
N VAL A 37 7.61 -4.85 -0.19
CA VAL A 37 8.41 -4.54 -1.38
C VAL A 37 9.83 -5.02 -1.17
N ASP A 38 10.42 -5.58 -2.22
CA ASP A 38 11.84 -5.94 -2.23
C ASP A 38 12.76 -4.71 -2.28
N ASP A 39 13.97 -4.82 -1.72
CA ASP A 39 15.03 -3.79 -1.70
C ASP A 39 14.62 -2.36 -1.31
N TYR A 40 14.15 -1.54 -2.26
CA TYR A 40 13.65 -0.19 -2.00
C TYR A 40 12.16 -0.08 -2.33
N GLY A 41 11.39 0.41 -1.35
CA GLY A 41 9.95 0.61 -1.47
C GLY A 41 9.53 2.00 -0.98
N GLU A 42 8.68 2.66 -1.76
CA GLU A 42 7.88 3.82 -1.31
C GLU A 42 6.39 3.55 -1.51
N VAL A 43 5.56 4.06 -0.59
CA VAL A 43 4.10 4.11 -0.77
C VAL A 43 3.63 5.55 -0.85
N TRP A 44 2.84 5.81 -1.89
CA TRP A 44 2.24 7.09 -2.17
C TRP A 44 0.72 6.98 -2.06
N ILE A 45 0.10 7.85 -1.27
CA ILE A 45 -1.35 7.93 -1.05
C ILE A 45 -1.81 9.31 -1.48
N ASN A 46 -2.73 9.38 -2.44
CA ASN A 46 -3.28 10.61 -3.01
C ASN A 46 -2.21 11.61 -3.49
N GLY A 47 -1.08 11.09 -3.99
CA GLY A 47 0.04 11.90 -4.48
C GLY A 47 1.05 12.31 -3.42
N GLU A 48 0.83 11.95 -2.15
CA GLU A 48 1.75 12.21 -1.05
C GLU A 48 2.49 10.94 -0.64
N CYS A 49 3.80 11.04 -0.43
CA CYS A 49 4.64 9.94 0.03
C CYS A 49 4.64 9.90 1.56
N ASP A 50 4.33 8.75 2.15
CA ASP A 50 4.45 8.57 3.60
C ASP A 50 5.92 8.37 3.97
N ARG A 51 6.58 9.48 4.31
CA ARG A 51 8.02 9.54 4.61
C ARG A 51 8.42 8.93 5.95
N GLU A 52 7.47 8.76 6.86
CA GLU A 52 7.73 8.20 8.18
C GLU A 52 7.57 6.68 8.19
N ARG A 53 6.55 6.15 7.50
CA ARG A 53 6.16 4.74 7.61
C ARG A 53 6.30 3.95 6.33
N ALA A 54 6.55 4.61 5.20
CA ALA A 54 6.49 3.97 3.90
C ALA A 54 7.51 4.52 2.89
N THR A 55 8.63 5.06 3.37
CA THR A 55 9.73 5.52 2.53
C THR A 55 11.01 4.83 2.97
N VAL A 56 11.76 4.26 2.03
CA VAL A 56 13.03 3.55 2.28
C VAL A 56 12.81 2.28 3.15
N GLN A 57 11.64 1.64 3.06
CA GLN A 57 11.31 0.43 3.84
C GLN A 57 11.16 -0.83 2.97
N GLY A 58 11.99 -0.97 1.93
CA GLY A 58 12.09 -2.26 1.23
C GLY A 58 12.92 -3.27 2.04
N PHE A 59 13.50 -4.29 1.40
CA PHE A 59 14.11 -5.48 2.04
C PHE A 59 13.10 -6.52 2.55
N ASN A 60 11.94 -6.65 1.89
CA ASN A 60 10.93 -7.65 2.25
C ASN A 60 10.35 -7.48 3.67
N VAL A 61 10.41 -6.27 4.22
CA VAL A 61 9.78 -5.94 5.49
C VAL A 61 8.29 -5.63 5.26
N PRO A 62 7.37 -6.22 6.05
CA PRO A 62 5.97 -5.84 6.02
C PRO A 62 5.76 -4.36 6.38
N GLN A 63 5.12 -3.61 5.50
CA GLN A 63 4.71 -2.23 5.74
C GLN A 63 3.20 -2.18 5.97
N ARG A 64 2.78 -1.42 6.99
CA ARG A 64 1.37 -1.22 7.35
C ARG A 64 1.12 0.27 7.56
N ILE A 65 0.40 0.89 6.64
CA ILE A 65 0.13 2.34 6.64
C ILE A 65 -1.33 2.58 6.96
N VAL A 66 -1.61 3.38 7.98
CA VAL A 66 -2.98 3.82 8.26
C VAL A 66 -3.38 4.84 7.20
N MET A 67 -4.36 4.49 6.37
CA MET A 67 -4.87 5.38 5.33
C MET A 67 -5.91 6.35 5.89
N THR A 68 -6.84 5.83 6.68
CA THR A 68 -7.87 6.64 7.36
C THR A 68 -8.34 5.91 8.62
N PRO A 69 -8.55 6.64 9.73
CA PRO A 69 -9.18 6.07 10.92
C PRO A 69 -10.70 5.85 10.78
N GLU A 70 -11.33 6.45 9.76
CA GLU A 70 -12.79 6.44 9.58
C GLU A 70 -13.14 6.33 8.08
N PRO A 71 -13.06 5.13 7.48
CA PRO A 71 -13.39 4.92 6.08
C PRO A 71 -14.90 5.03 5.85
N LYS A 72 -15.31 5.72 4.78
CA LYS A 72 -16.72 5.87 4.38
C LYS A 72 -16.99 5.25 3.01
N PRO A 73 -18.17 4.65 2.80
CA PRO A 73 -18.55 4.17 1.47
C PRO A 73 -18.48 5.29 0.43
N GLY A 74 -17.89 5.00 -0.73
CA GLY A 74 -17.70 5.97 -1.80
C GLY A 74 -16.43 6.83 -1.69
N ASP A 75 -15.70 6.79 -0.58
CA ASP A 75 -14.38 7.44 -0.48
C ASP A 75 -13.46 6.92 -1.58
N GLN A 76 -12.65 7.81 -2.14
CA GLN A 76 -11.73 7.50 -3.23
C GLN A 76 -10.29 7.74 -2.82
N TYR A 77 -9.43 6.78 -3.13
CA TYR A 77 -7.99 6.87 -2.89
C TYR A 77 -7.22 6.52 -4.16
N THR A 78 -6.13 7.21 -4.39
CA THR A 78 -5.11 6.82 -5.37
C THR A 78 -3.90 6.29 -4.62
N ILE A 79 -3.52 5.05 -4.86
CA ILE A 79 -2.39 4.40 -4.20
C ILE A 79 -1.35 4.04 -5.25
N ALA A 80 -0.08 4.36 -5.01
CA ALA A 80 1.02 3.89 -5.83
C ALA A 80 2.13 3.33 -4.94
N ILE A 81 2.82 2.31 -5.45
CA ILE A 81 4.04 1.78 -4.85
C ILE A 81 5.18 2.07 -5.84
N LEU A 82 6.25 2.66 -5.35
CA LEU A 82 7.52 2.69 -6.07
C LEU A 82 8.38 1.51 -5.58
N GLY A 83 8.71 0.59 -6.48
CA GLY A 83 9.68 -0.47 -6.23
C GLY A 83 10.96 -0.23 -7.02
N MET A 84 12.11 -0.45 -6.40
CA MET A 84 13.41 -0.17 -7.02
C MET A 84 14.49 -1.16 -6.56
N ASN A 85 15.29 -1.66 -7.52
CA ASN A 85 16.44 -2.53 -7.28
C ASN A 85 17.72 -1.79 -7.68
N GLY A 86 18.72 -1.80 -6.80
CA GLY A 86 19.98 -1.10 -7.05
C GLY A 86 20.92 -1.82 -8.02
N PRO A 87 21.99 -1.16 -8.51
CA PRO A 87 22.33 0.24 -8.30
C PRO A 87 21.57 1.18 -9.27
N MET A 88 21.22 2.38 -8.82
CA MET A 88 20.38 3.30 -9.59
C MET A 88 20.95 3.79 -10.91
N ALA A 89 22.28 3.93 -11.00
CA ALA A 89 22.96 4.35 -12.22
C ALA A 89 23.21 3.19 -13.22
N ALA A 90 22.94 1.95 -12.81
CA ALA A 90 23.09 0.76 -13.62
C ALA A 90 22.09 -0.31 -13.13
N PRO A 91 20.77 -0.04 -13.23
CA PRO A 91 19.76 -0.90 -12.61
C PRO A 91 19.88 -2.32 -13.16
N GLY A 92 19.91 -3.27 -12.23
CA GLY A 92 19.99 -4.69 -12.50
C GLY A 92 18.93 -5.45 -11.71
N GLY A 93 18.80 -6.74 -11.98
CA GLY A 93 17.89 -7.60 -11.22
C GLY A 93 16.40 -7.30 -11.47
N ALA A 94 15.57 -7.91 -10.65
CA ALA A 94 14.13 -7.70 -10.63
C ALA A 94 13.74 -7.22 -9.25
N VAL A 95 12.79 -6.28 -9.18
CA VAL A 95 12.09 -5.94 -7.94
C VAL A 95 10.71 -6.57 -7.97
N PHE A 96 10.20 -6.96 -6.81
CA PHE A 96 8.85 -7.50 -6.70
C PHE A 96 8.10 -6.90 -5.52
N VAL A 97 6.78 -6.78 -5.70
CA VAL A 97 5.82 -6.50 -4.65
C VAL A 97 5.17 -7.84 -4.29
N ARG A 98 5.35 -8.32 -3.06
CA ARG A 98 4.82 -9.62 -2.62
C ARG A 98 3.30 -9.59 -2.47
N TYR A 99 2.79 -8.52 -1.89
CA TYR A 99 1.35 -8.25 -1.74
C TYR A 99 1.12 -6.75 -1.69
N ALA A 100 -0.09 -6.34 -2.06
CA ALA A 100 -0.60 -4.99 -1.93
C ALA A 100 -2.10 -5.09 -1.67
N GLN A 101 -2.54 -4.77 -0.46
CA GLN A 101 -3.93 -5.00 -0.04
C GLN A 101 -4.43 -3.90 0.89
N LEU A 102 -5.75 -3.71 0.88
CA LEU A 102 -6.46 -2.92 1.88
C LEU A 102 -6.87 -3.84 3.04
N ALA A 103 -6.54 -3.43 4.26
CA ALA A 103 -6.97 -4.09 5.48
C ALA A 103 -7.95 -3.20 6.24
N PHE A 104 -9.01 -3.81 6.77
CA PHE A 104 -10.01 -3.15 7.59
C PHE A 104 -9.96 -3.76 8.98
N GLU A 105 -9.69 -2.93 9.98
CA GLU A 105 -9.62 -3.35 11.37
C GLU A 105 -10.74 -2.67 12.15
N TRP A 106 -11.79 -3.43 12.46
CA TRP A 106 -12.87 -2.99 13.33
C TRP A 106 -12.39 -2.95 14.77
N ARG A 107 -12.76 -1.89 15.49
CA ARG A 107 -12.65 -1.92 16.95
C ARG A 107 -13.66 -2.93 17.47
N GLU A 108 -13.18 -3.99 18.11
CA GLU A 108 -14.06 -4.90 18.83
C GLU A 108 -14.55 -4.18 20.10
N PRO A 109 -15.86 -4.22 20.40
CA PRO A 109 -16.35 -3.70 21.67
C PRO A 109 -15.70 -4.47 22.84
N GLY A 110 -14.91 -3.79 23.66
CA GLY A 110 -14.31 -4.37 24.87
C GLY A 110 -12.79 -4.34 24.96
N TYR A 111 -12.09 -3.79 23.97
CA TYR A 111 -10.65 -3.47 24.04
C TYR A 111 -10.38 -2.06 23.53
#